data_AF-A0DFQ7-F1
#
_entry.id   AF-A0DFQ7-F1
#
_cell.length_a   1.000
_cell.length_b   1.000
_cell.length_c   1.000
_cell.angle_alpha   90.00
_cell.angle_beta   90.00
_cell.angle_gamma   90.00
#
_symmetry.space_group_name_H-M   'P 1'
#
loop_
_entity.id
_entity.type
_entity.pdbx_description
1 polymer ?
#
loop_
_entity_poly.entity_id
_entity_poly.type
_entity_poly.pdbx_seq_one_letter_code
_entity_poly.pdbx_strand_id
1 'polypeptide(L)'
;MYKNQKYFWDALKVRDNRDPAYSVNLPSHSPKMPFKRPFQAENINRSMENNKYRYSEKHLDQSPTQKLKAVAQPAYFSQEGLVLTRNSKLPNYEPTRCSSNENGIIRAYAANTNQGIVRDYNEDRVSIILNIVKPQNRQHETWPRCSFFGVYDGHGGAACADFLRDNLHQFVIKELDFPWNPYEALRKGFAAAEQYFQEFAISQFNKGIAERSGSCAIVALLVGDVCYVANVGDSRAVLCGGNNKSALPLSRDHKPCDELEKLRIQKAGGKIYQTQQQQDDQQVFVGPLRVLPGRLSVSRTFGDIEAKLERFGGKPNVVVAEPELRSFKIQDDHQYIVLASDGIFDKMSSNEVVDIMTKELDTNPNIHQGCSIGVEQVLKESINRRTLDNITVVVVAFQGEQMKRMKNEIVKRNQIKKAVQAVLGNQEDQENTPGLINTYKRYI
;
A
#
# COMPACT_ATOMS: atom_id res chain seq x y z
N MET A 1 -2.87 0.87 -26.77
CA MET A 1 -3.18 0.62 -25.35
C MET A 1 -4.12 1.64 -24.71
N TYR A 2 -4.10 2.93 -25.06
CA TYR A 2 -4.95 3.96 -24.45
C TYR A 2 -6.48 3.81 -24.63
N LYS A 3 -6.96 3.24 -25.76
CA LYS A 3 -8.41 3.11 -26.01
C LYS A 3 -9.10 2.07 -25.10
N ASN A 4 -8.42 0.98 -24.74
CA ASN A 4 -9.01 -0.06 -23.89
C ASN A 4 -9.01 0.31 -22.40
N GLN A 5 -8.13 1.22 -21.97
CA GLN A 5 -8.13 1.73 -20.60
C GLN A 5 -9.35 2.62 -20.33
N LYS A 6 -9.74 3.52 -21.25
CA LYS A 6 -10.88 4.41 -21.04
C LYS A 6 -12.20 3.65 -20.79
N TYR A 7 -12.53 2.67 -21.63
CA TYR A 7 -13.72 1.83 -21.45
C TYR A 7 -13.69 1.00 -20.16
N PHE A 8 -12.50 0.59 -19.73
CA PHE A 8 -12.31 -0.12 -18.47
C PHE A 8 -12.54 0.78 -17.24
N TRP A 9 -12.09 2.04 -17.29
CA TRP A 9 -12.27 3.00 -16.20
C TRP A 9 -13.72 3.49 -16.08
N ASP A 10 -14.40 3.66 -17.20
CA ASP A 10 -15.84 3.98 -17.24
C ASP A 10 -16.67 2.87 -16.58
N ALA A 11 -16.28 1.60 -16.74
CA ALA A 11 -16.94 0.44 -16.12
C ALA A 11 -16.77 0.39 -14.58
N LEU A 12 -15.68 0.93 -14.03
CA LEU A 12 -15.41 0.95 -12.59
C LEU A 12 -15.89 2.24 -11.89
N LYS A 13 -16.44 3.21 -12.62
CA LYS A 13 -16.78 4.56 -12.11
C LYS A 13 -15.62 5.22 -11.33
N VAL A 14 -14.38 4.96 -11.74
CA VAL A 14 -13.16 5.48 -11.09
C VAL A 14 -13.00 6.95 -11.48
N ARG A 15 -12.83 7.84 -10.50
CA ARG A 15 -12.54 9.25 -10.76
C ARG A 15 -11.03 9.48 -10.81
N ASP A 16 -10.57 10.10 -11.91
CA ASP A 16 -9.20 10.54 -12.18
C ASP A 16 -9.20 12.07 -12.31
N ASN A 17 -8.23 12.74 -11.72
CA ASN A 17 -8.13 14.21 -11.65
C ASN A 17 -7.56 14.82 -12.92
N ARG A 18 -7.28 13.98 -13.91
CA ARG A 18 -6.86 14.38 -15.25
C ARG A 18 -8.04 14.63 -16.19
N ASP A 19 -9.28 14.46 -15.76
CA ASP A 19 -10.46 14.79 -16.56
C ASP A 19 -10.94 16.22 -16.29
N PRO A 20 -10.66 17.20 -17.19
CA PRO A 20 -11.05 18.59 -17.00
C PRO A 20 -12.58 18.81 -17.10
N ALA A 21 -13.37 17.80 -17.49
CA ALA A 21 -14.80 17.92 -17.76
C ALA A 21 -15.72 17.91 -16.53
N TYR A 22 -15.18 17.75 -15.30
CA TYR A 22 -16.01 17.65 -14.10
C TYR A 22 -15.50 18.54 -12.96
N SER A 23 -15.46 19.85 -13.21
CA SER A 23 -15.45 20.85 -12.14
C SER A 23 -16.79 20.82 -11.40
N VAL A 24 -16.79 20.36 -10.15
CA VAL A 24 -17.99 20.39 -9.31
C VAL A 24 -18.24 21.84 -8.88
N ASN A 25 -19.38 22.40 -9.28
CA ASN A 25 -19.92 23.65 -8.73
C ASN A 25 -20.18 23.45 -7.23
N LEU A 26 -19.31 24.01 -6.39
CA LEU A 26 -19.53 24.10 -4.94
C LEU A 26 -20.51 25.24 -4.64
N PRO A 27 -21.48 25.07 -3.73
CA PRO A 27 -22.29 26.17 -3.22
C PRO A 27 -21.39 27.19 -2.51
N SER A 28 -21.42 28.43 -3.00
CA SER A 28 -20.63 29.54 -2.48
C SER A 28 -21.22 30.07 -1.17
N HIS A 29 -20.92 29.47 -0.03
CA HIS A 29 -21.00 30.17 1.26
C HIS A 29 -20.01 29.58 2.28
N SER A 30 -18.82 30.16 2.31
CA SER A 30 -17.90 30.08 3.45
C SER A 30 -17.69 31.49 4.01
N PRO A 31 -17.91 31.73 5.33
CA PRO A 31 -17.52 32.98 5.94
C PRO A 31 -15.99 33.08 5.95
N LYS A 32 -15.45 34.19 5.44
CA LYS A 32 -14.04 34.52 5.55
C LYS A 32 -13.69 34.73 7.02
N MET A 33 -13.00 33.78 7.63
CA MET A 33 -12.35 33.95 8.94
C MET A 33 -10.83 34.10 8.74
N PRO A 34 -10.16 34.98 9.51
CA PRO A 34 -8.79 35.37 9.26
C PRO A 34 -7.80 34.24 9.60
N PHE A 35 -6.83 34.04 8.72
CA PHE A 35 -5.64 33.22 8.95
C PHE A 35 -4.89 33.63 10.22
N LYS A 36 -4.56 32.66 11.09
CA LYS A 36 -3.42 32.72 12.02
C LYS A 36 -3.16 31.36 12.70
N ARG A 37 -2.17 30.61 12.19
CA ARG A 37 -0.94 30.08 12.87
C ARG A 37 -0.40 28.84 12.15
N PRO A 38 0.92 28.74 11.91
CA PRO A 38 1.55 27.53 11.37
C PRO A 38 1.52 26.36 12.37
N PHE A 39 1.65 25.17 11.81
CA PHE A 39 1.93 23.87 12.45
C PHE A 39 2.87 23.99 13.67
N GLN A 40 2.40 23.61 14.87
CA GLN A 40 3.26 23.42 16.03
C GLN A 40 3.78 21.97 16.06
N ALA A 41 5.07 21.81 15.74
CA ALA A 41 5.79 20.55 15.53
C ALA A 41 6.23 19.81 16.83
N GLU A 42 5.74 20.21 18.01
CA GLU A 42 6.30 19.78 19.29
C GLU A 42 6.18 18.26 19.56
N ASN A 43 5.16 17.60 18.99
CA ASN A 43 4.97 16.15 19.17
C ASN A 43 5.71 15.27 18.16
N ILE A 44 6.18 15.81 17.03
CA ILE A 44 6.87 15.03 15.99
C ILE A 44 8.39 14.97 16.26
N ASN A 45 8.96 16.02 16.83
CA ASN A 45 10.39 16.06 17.18
C ASN A 45 10.79 14.96 18.17
N ARG A 46 9.90 14.56 19.10
CA ARG A 46 10.19 13.49 20.08
C ARG A 46 10.35 12.10 19.46
N SER A 47 9.64 11.78 18.37
CA SER A 47 9.77 10.47 17.73
C SER A 47 11.10 10.35 16.96
N MET A 48 11.58 11.45 16.38
CA MET A 48 12.85 11.47 15.65
C MET A 48 14.09 11.59 16.55
N GLU A 49 14.00 12.24 17.71
CA GLU A 49 15.12 12.30 18.67
C GLU A 49 15.41 10.95 19.35
N ASN A 50 14.41 10.09 19.52
CA ASN A 50 14.55 8.79 20.19
C ASN A 50 15.22 7.69 19.34
N ASN A 51 15.42 7.91 18.02
CA ASN A 51 16.17 7.00 17.15
C ASN A 51 17.70 7.24 17.17
N LYS A 52 18.20 8.06 18.10
CA LYS A 52 19.63 8.37 18.28
C LYS A 52 20.43 7.24 18.96
N TYR A 53 20.38 5.97 18.54
CA TYR A 53 21.40 5.01 19.01
C TYR A 53 21.79 3.96 17.96
N ARG A 54 23.12 3.90 17.74
CA ARG A 54 23.93 2.99 16.89
C ARG A 54 24.09 3.34 15.40
N TYR A 55 24.79 4.44 15.14
CA TYR A 55 25.74 4.47 14.01
C TYR A 55 27.15 4.44 14.59
N SER A 56 27.90 3.37 14.33
CA SER A 56 29.34 3.33 14.63
C SER A 56 30.09 4.06 13.52
N GLU A 57 30.71 5.18 13.85
CA GLU A 57 31.58 5.96 12.98
C GLU A 57 32.82 5.14 12.57
N LYS A 58 32.82 4.57 11.36
CA LYS A 58 34.02 4.42 10.52
C LYS A 58 33.60 4.44 9.05
N HIS A 59 34.40 5.13 8.23
CA HIS A 59 34.29 5.33 6.78
C HIS A 59 33.69 6.68 6.32
N LEU A 60 34.44 7.74 6.60
CA LEU A 60 34.52 8.90 5.73
C LEU A 60 35.64 8.69 4.69
N ASP A 61 35.32 9.07 3.45
CA ASP A 61 36.19 9.38 2.33
C ASP A 61 36.87 8.22 1.58
N GLN A 62 36.33 7.91 0.38
CA GLN A 62 37.08 7.55 -0.83
C GLN A 62 36.12 7.32 -2.03
N SER A 63 36.50 7.89 -3.18
CA SER A 63 35.88 7.72 -4.51
C SER A 63 35.58 6.25 -4.86
N PRO A 64 34.46 5.91 -5.54
CA PRO A 64 34.21 4.53 -5.91
C PRO A 64 34.89 4.21 -7.26
N THR A 65 36.20 3.98 -7.21
CA THR A 65 36.84 2.96 -8.06
C THR A 65 37.01 1.72 -7.19
N GLN A 66 35.90 1.17 -6.70
CA GLN A 66 35.93 -0.08 -5.94
C GLN A 66 36.07 -1.24 -6.92
N LYS A 67 37.28 -1.79 -7.01
CA LYS A 67 37.46 -3.19 -7.40
C LYS A 67 36.52 -4.02 -6.53
N LEU A 68 35.56 -4.69 -7.16
CA LEU A 68 34.68 -5.69 -6.54
C LEU A 68 35.58 -6.69 -5.78
N LYS A 69 35.68 -6.54 -4.46
CA LYS A 69 36.09 -7.66 -3.62
C LYS A 69 34.93 -8.64 -3.67
N ALA A 70 35.20 -9.86 -4.13
CA ALA A 70 34.24 -10.95 -4.10
C ALA A 70 33.68 -11.07 -2.67
N VAL A 71 32.43 -10.63 -2.49
CA VAL A 71 31.67 -10.95 -1.29
C VAL A 71 31.42 -12.45 -1.38
N ALA A 72 31.97 -13.21 -0.43
CA ALA A 72 31.66 -14.62 -0.30
C ALA A 72 30.13 -14.75 -0.23
N GLN A 73 29.53 -15.46 -1.20
CA GLN A 73 28.12 -15.79 -1.14
C GLN A 73 27.85 -16.47 0.21
N PRO A 74 26.91 -15.99 1.03
CA PRO A 74 26.52 -16.72 2.23
C PRO A 74 26.06 -18.12 1.82
N ALA A 75 26.53 -19.12 2.56
CA ALA A 75 26.42 -20.56 2.29
C ALA A 75 24.98 -21.10 2.41
N TYR A 76 24.03 -20.50 1.68
CA TYR A 76 22.63 -20.94 1.57
C TYR A 76 22.31 -21.60 0.23
N PHE A 77 23.28 -21.70 -0.69
CA PHE A 77 23.07 -22.24 -2.01
C PHE A 77 23.97 -23.46 -2.27
N SER A 78 23.40 -24.66 -2.13
CA SER A 78 23.78 -25.76 -3.02
C SER A 78 23.17 -25.50 -4.41
N GLN A 79 23.71 -26.13 -5.45
CA GLN A 79 23.18 -26.04 -6.83
C GLN A 79 21.73 -26.53 -6.98
N GLU A 80 21.12 -27.04 -5.91
CA GLU A 80 19.68 -27.31 -5.77
C GLU A 80 19.05 -26.21 -4.90
N GLY A 81 18.54 -25.16 -5.55
CA GLY A 81 18.10 -23.92 -4.92
C GLY A 81 16.96 -24.06 -3.91
N LEU A 82 16.88 -23.08 -2.99
CA LEU A 82 15.83 -22.92 -1.99
C LEU A 82 14.44 -22.89 -2.65
N VAL A 83 13.73 -24.03 -2.69
CA VAL A 83 12.30 -24.10 -3.05
C VAL A 83 11.50 -24.12 -1.76
N LEU A 84 10.91 -22.98 -1.39
CA LEU A 84 10.03 -22.88 -0.24
C LEU A 84 8.69 -23.53 -0.58
N THR A 85 8.35 -24.58 0.17
CA THR A 85 7.04 -25.22 0.11
C THR A 85 6.03 -24.45 0.95
N ARG A 86 4.73 -24.78 0.81
CA ARG A 86 3.64 -24.13 1.55
C ARG A 86 3.90 -24.05 3.06
N ASN A 87 4.50 -25.10 3.64
CA ASN A 87 4.77 -25.23 5.07
C ASN A 87 6.17 -24.73 5.50
N SER A 88 7.02 -24.34 4.55
CA SER A 88 8.34 -23.80 4.85
C SER A 88 8.21 -22.44 5.55
N LYS A 89 9.07 -22.19 6.55
CA LYS A 89 9.21 -20.85 7.16
C LYS A 89 10.10 -19.99 6.27
N LEU A 90 9.80 -18.69 6.23
CA LEU A 90 10.66 -17.73 5.53
C LEU A 90 12.00 -17.56 6.27
N PRO A 91 13.08 -17.18 5.57
CA PRO A 91 14.27 -16.64 6.23
C PRO A 91 13.90 -15.38 7.04
N ASN A 92 14.45 -15.23 8.25
CA ASN A 92 14.13 -14.13 9.17
C ASN A 92 12.61 -13.95 9.37
N TYR A 93 11.89 -15.07 9.49
CA TYR A 93 10.44 -15.10 9.54
C TYR A 93 9.88 -14.37 10.75
N GLU A 94 9.11 -13.32 10.48
CA GLU A 94 8.09 -12.82 11.38
C GLU A 94 6.70 -13.26 10.87
N PRO A 95 5.81 -13.71 11.77
CA PRO A 95 4.48 -14.11 11.38
C PRO A 95 3.69 -12.94 10.82
N THR A 96 2.88 -13.22 9.80
CA THR A 96 1.99 -12.22 9.20
C THR A 96 1.04 -11.67 10.27
N ARG A 97 0.99 -10.34 10.37
CA ARG A 97 0.07 -9.66 11.28
C ARG A 97 -1.29 -9.62 10.61
N CYS A 98 -2.28 -10.26 11.21
CA CYS A 98 -3.65 -10.23 10.70
C CYS A 98 -4.61 -9.62 11.72
N SER A 99 -5.64 -8.98 11.19
CA SER A 99 -6.81 -8.54 11.96
C SER A 99 -7.51 -9.70 12.66
N SER A 100 -8.11 -9.43 13.81
CA SER A 100 -9.04 -10.35 14.49
C SER A 100 -10.48 -9.85 14.49
N ASN A 101 -10.70 -8.60 14.10
CA ASN A 101 -11.99 -7.93 14.12
C ASN A 101 -12.27 -7.21 12.80
N GLU A 102 -13.55 -7.05 12.50
CA GLU A 102 -14.05 -6.27 11.38
C GLU A 102 -14.07 -4.77 11.72
N ASN A 103 -13.90 -3.92 10.72
CA ASN A 103 -14.00 -2.47 10.86
C ASN A 103 -14.80 -1.84 9.71
N GLY A 104 -16.11 -1.74 9.89
CA GLY A 104 -17.01 -1.19 8.88
C GLY A 104 -17.09 -2.11 7.66
N ILE A 105 -16.77 -1.58 6.48
CA ILE A 105 -16.72 -2.38 5.24
C ILE A 105 -15.50 -3.30 5.16
N ILE A 106 -14.47 -3.05 5.99
CA ILE A 106 -13.26 -3.86 6.05
C ILE A 106 -13.54 -5.07 6.94
N ARG A 107 -13.48 -6.27 6.37
CA ARG A 107 -13.72 -7.53 7.07
C ARG A 107 -12.47 -8.05 7.73
N ALA A 108 -11.38 -8.02 6.97
CA ALA A 108 -10.09 -8.44 7.44
C ALA A 108 -9.01 -7.63 6.73
N TYR A 109 -7.85 -7.55 7.36
CA TYR A 109 -6.63 -7.13 6.73
C TYR A 109 -5.48 -7.97 7.26
N ALA A 110 -4.43 -8.10 6.48
CA ALA A 110 -3.19 -8.73 6.90
C ALA A 110 -2.00 -8.03 6.26
N ALA A 111 -0.85 -8.04 6.94
CA ALA A 111 0.36 -7.41 6.47
C ALA A 111 1.60 -8.16 6.91
N ASN A 112 2.60 -8.19 6.04
CA ASN A 112 3.91 -8.72 6.36
C ASN A 112 4.98 -7.96 5.56
N THR A 113 6.11 -7.71 6.21
CA THR A 113 7.33 -7.18 5.61
C THR A 113 8.47 -8.11 5.99
N ASN A 114 9.30 -8.48 5.02
CA ASN A 114 10.43 -9.37 5.23
C ASN A 114 11.63 -8.85 4.44
N GLN A 115 12.83 -8.99 5.01
CA GLN A 115 14.05 -8.50 4.36
C GLN A 115 14.41 -9.25 3.07
N GLY A 116 13.79 -10.39 2.80
CA GLY A 116 14.13 -11.26 1.68
C GLY A 116 15.37 -12.11 1.98
N ILE A 117 16.00 -12.62 0.92
CA ILE A 117 17.15 -13.54 1.03
C ILE A 117 18.48 -12.91 0.64
N VAL A 118 18.45 -11.68 0.11
CA VAL A 118 19.62 -10.99 -0.45
C VAL A 118 20.04 -9.80 0.41
N ARG A 119 19.08 -9.03 0.93
CA ARG A 119 19.37 -7.87 1.77
C ARG A 119 19.71 -8.31 3.20
N ASP A 120 20.67 -7.63 3.80
CA ASP A 120 21.05 -7.74 5.21
C ASP A 120 20.33 -6.73 6.12
N TYR A 121 19.42 -5.95 5.54
CA TYR A 121 18.57 -4.96 6.20
C TYR A 121 17.14 -5.01 5.65
N ASN A 122 16.19 -4.40 6.36
CA ASN A 122 14.84 -4.15 5.87
C ASN A 122 14.54 -2.64 5.93
N GLU A 123 14.37 -2.01 4.77
CA GLU A 123 14.03 -0.59 4.61
C GLU A 123 12.52 -0.39 4.37
N ASP A 124 11.75 -1.46 4.14
CA ASP A 124 10.31 -1.39 3.95
C ASP A 124 9.56 -1.14 5.28
N ARG A 125 8.44 -0.43 5.21
CA ARG A 125 7.55 -0.15 6.33
C ARG A 125 6.07 -0.25 5.94
N VAL A 126 5.23 -0.49 6.95
CA VAL A 126 3.77 -0.55 6.81
C VAL A 126 3.10 0.29 7.89
N SER A 127 2.04 1.02 7.53
CA SER A 127 1.11 1.67 8.48
C SER A 127 -0.31 1.16 8.29
N ILE A 128 -0.99 0.84 9.39
CA ILE A 128 -2.39 0.44 9.40
C ILE A 128 -3.11 1.19 10.54
N ILE A 129 -4.01 2.09 10.18
CA ILE A 129 -4.85 2.87 11.12
C ILE A 129 -6.31 2.56 10.80
N LEU A 130 -7.03 1.88 11.69
CA LEU A 130 -8.39 1.40 11.39
C LEU A 130 -9.49 2.39 11.77
N ASN A 131 -9.27 3.23 12.77
CA ASN A 131 -10.30 4.12 13.27
C ASN A 131 -9.72 5.52 13.46
N ILE A 132 -9.63 6.29 12.37
CA ILE A 132 -9.23 7.69 12.45
C ILE A 132 -10.35 8.47 13.15
N VAL A 133 -10.10 8.80 14.42
CA VAL A 133 -11.09 9.39 15.32
C VAL A 133 -11.39 10.84 14.92
N LYS A 134 -12.65 11.24 15.07
CA LYS A 134 -13.08 12.63 14.93
C LYS A 134 -12.32 13.53 15.91
N PRO A 135 -11.68 14.62 15.45
CA PRO A 135 -10.97 15.51 16.34
C PRO A 135 -11.94 16.33 17.20
N GLN A 136 -11.50 16.67 18.42
CA GLN A 136 -12.35 17.33 19.43
C GLN A 136 -12.90 18.69 18.99
N ASN A 137 -12.18 19.40 18.11
CA ASN A 137 -12.61 20.69 17.58
C ASN A 137 -13.68 20.59 16.48
N ARG A 138 -14.09 19.39 16.07
CA ARG A 138 -15.10 19.14 15.02
C ARG A 138 -16.27 18.30 15.50
N GLN A 139 -16.55 18.33 16.81
CA GLN A 139 -17.59 17.49 17.43
C GLN A 139 -18.97 17.62 16.78
N HIS A 140 -19.32 18.81 16.29
CA HIS A 140 -20.61 19.10 15.64
C HIS A 140 -20.76 18.52 14.24
N GLU A 141 -19.68 18.03 13.63
CA GLU A 141 -19.74 17.42 12.30
C GLU A 141 -20.12 15.95 12.38
N THR A 142 -20.80 15.43 11.37
CA THR A 142 -20.81 13.98 11.14
C THR A 142 -19.39 13.51 10.83
N TRP A 143 -19.06 12.25 11.09
CA TRP A 143 -17.71 11.76 10.77
C TRP A 143 -17.80 10.34 10.21
N PRO A 144 -17.40 10.15 8.94
CA PRO A 144 -17.37 8.82 8.36
C PRO A 144 -16.33 7.96 9.08
N ARG A 145 -16.51 6.63 9.01
CA ARG A 145 -15.44 5.72 9.41
C ARG A 145 -14.29 5.87 8.44
N CYS A 146 -13.09 6.04 8.97
CA CYS A 146 -11.90 6.29 8.17
C CYS A 146 -10.79 5.32 8.56
N SER A 147 -10.16 4.70 7.56
CA SER A 147 -9.02 3.80 7.75
C SER A 147 -7.91 4.12 6.76
N PHE A 148 -6.66 3.99 7.17
CA PHE A 148 -5.48 4.29 6.37
C PHE A 148 -4.56 3.06 6.34
N PHE A 149 -4.17 2.63 5.14
CA PHE A 149 -3.21 1.57 4.91
C PHE A 149 -2.09 2.12 4.04
N GLY A 150 -0.84 2.00 4.46
CA GLY A 150 0.32 2.47 3.71
C GLY A 150 1.42 1.41 3.64
N VAL A 151 2.03 1.27 2.48
CA VAL A 151 3.31 0.56 2.27
C VAL A 151 4.33 1.58 1.82
N TYR A 152 5.51 1.55 2.44
CA TYR A 152 6.62 2.43 2.14
C TYR A 152 7.84 1.59 1.86
N ASP A 153 8.38 1.73 0.66
CA ASP A 153 9.56 1.01 0.18
C ASP A 153 10.72 1.99 0.26
N GLY A 154 11.65 1.71 1.17
CA GLY A 154 12.73 2.64 1.53
C GLY A 154 14.00 2.35 0.73
N HIS A 155 14.77 3.39 0.41
CA HIS A 155 16.07 3.24 -0.23
C HIS A 155 17.07 4.29 0.26
N GLY A 156 18.35 3.92 0.25
CA GLY A 156 19.43 4.83 0.67
C GLY A 156 19.41 5.13 2.17
N GLY A 157 18.83 4.24 2.98
CA GLY A 157 18.55 4.39 4.39
C GLY A 157 17.05 4.20 4.70
N ALA A 158 16.73 3.68 5.89
CA ALA A 158 15.33 3.48 6.29
C ALA A 158 14.63 4.74 6.83
N ALA A 159 15.36 5.84 7.06
CA ALA A 159 14.85 7.00 7.82
C ALA A 159 13.62 7.64 7.17
N CYS A 160 13.58 7.76 5.84
CA CYS A 160 12.41 8.27 5.12
C CYS A 160 11.18 7.36 5.28
N ALA A 161 11.34 6.04 5.07
CA ALA A 161 10.26 5.08 5.25
C ALA A 161 9.76 5.02 6.71
N ASP A 162 10.67 5.08 7.69
CA ASP A 162 10.35 5.18 9.12
C ASP A 162 9.54 6.45 9.42
N PHE A 163 9.95 7.59 8.88
CA PHE A 163 9.22 8.85 9.02
C PHE A 163 7.81 8.76 8.43
N LEU A 164 7.66 8.22 7.20
CA LEU A 164 6.36 8.09 6.55
C LEU A 164 5.43 7.14 7.32
N ARG A 165 5.96 6.02 7.81
CA ARG A 165 5.24 5.07 8.66
C ARG A 165 4.57 5.78 9.83
N ASP A 166 5.36 6.59 10.53
CA ASP A 166 4.95 7.21 11.78
C ASP A 166 4.09 8.47 11.56
N ASN A 167 4.26 9.17 10.43
CA ASN A 167 3.75 10.54 10.30
C ASN A 167 2.84 10.81 9.09
N LEU A 168 2.94 10.08 7.97
CA LEU A 168 2.23 10.49 6.74
C LEU A 168 0.71 10.60 6.94
N HIS A 169 0.14 9.61 7.63
CA HIS A 169 -1.28 9.61 7.97
C HIS A 169 -1.68 10.83 8.84
N GLN A 170 -0.78 11.32 9.71
CA GLN A 170 -1.03 12.51 10.54
C GLN A 170 -1.08 13.79 9.71
N PHE A 171 -0.19 13.93 8.71
CA PHE A 171 -0.23 15.06 7.80
C PHE A 171 -1.55 15.10 7.03
N VAL A 172 -2.02 13.94 6.54
CA VAL A 172 -3.29 13.84 5.79
C VAL A 172 -4.50 14.17 6.66
N ILE A 173 -4.64 13.57 7.86
CA ILE A 173 -5.86 13.71 8.68
C ILE A 173 -5.98 15.07 9.38
N LYS A 174 -4.89 15.84 9.44
CA LYS A 174 -4.87 17.19 10.03
C LYS A 174 -5.21 18.28 9.01
N GLU A 175 -5.24 17.96 7.72
CA GLU A 175 -5.71 18.90 6.70
C GLU A 175 -7.18 19.26 6.93
N LEU A 176 -7.51 20.53 6.71
CA LEU A 176 -8.88 21.04 6.86
C LEU A 176 -9.87 20.33 5.92
N ASP A 177 -9.38 19.86 4.78
CA ASP A 177 -10.11 19.11 3.78
C ASP A 177 -10.53 17.71 4.26
N PHE A 178 -9.79 17.08 5.17
CA PHE A 178 -10.13 15.75 5.66
C PHE A 178 -11.37 15.81 6.56
N PRO A 179 -12.35 14.88 6.51
CA PRO A 179 -12.49 13.76 5.58
C PRO A 179 -13.42 14.09 4.39
N TRP A 180 -13.87 15.33 4.25
CA TRP A 180 -14.89 15.73 3.28
C TRP A 180 -14.36 15.90 1.85
N ASN A 181 -13.07 16.21 1.74
CA ASN A 181 -12.33 16.22 0.49
C ASN A 181 -11.00 15.45 0.66
N PRO A 182 -11.06 14.10 0.72
CA PRO A 182 -9.88 13.25 0.93
C PRO A 182 -8.83 13.43 -0.18
N TYR A 183 -9.27 13.82 -1.37
CA TYR A 183 -8.40 14.12 -2.49
C TYR A 183 -7.40 15.23 -2.15
N GLU A 184 -7.91 16.41 -1.76
CA GLU A 184 -7.05 17.54 -1.39
C GLU A 184 -6.30 17.28 -0.09
N ALA A 185 -6.89 16.56 0.86
CA ALA A 185 -6.21 16.18 2.09
C ALA A 185 -4.98 15.30 1.84
N LEU A 186 -5.09 14.31 0.93
CA LEU A 186 -3.96 13.48 0.52
C LEU A 186 -2.90 14.32 -0.20
N ARG A 187 -3.32 15.14 -1.16
CA ARG A 187 -2.41 16.01 -1.94
C ARG A 187 -1.59 16.95 -1.03
N LYS A 188 -2.26 17.69 -0.15
CA LYS A 188 -1.63 18.63 0.79
C LYS A 188 -0.82 17.90 1.86
N GLY A 189 -1.36 16.81 2.41
CA GLY A 189 -0.67 16.01 3.42
C GLY A 189 0.65 15.40 2.90
N PHE A 190 0.66 14.90 1.66
CA PHE A 190 1.89 14.40 1.02
C PHE A 190 2.90 15.53 0.80
N ALA A 191 2.47 16.68 0.27
CA ALA A 191 3.34 17.84 0.08
C ALA A 191 3.94 18.34 1.42
N ALA A 192 3.14 18.40 2.48
CA ALA A 192 3.59 18.81 3.81
C ALA A 192 4.58 17.80 4.43
N ALA A 193 4.31 16.50 4.30
CA ALA A 193 5.21 15.45 4.76
C ALA A 193 6.56 15.49 4.04
N GLU A 194 6.55 15.67 2.72
CA GLU A 194 7.76 15.83 1.91
C GLU A 194 8.57 17.06 2.35
N GLN A 195 7.93 18.23 2.46
CA GLN A 195 8.60 19.45 2.89
C GLN A 195 9.26 19.25 4.26
N TYR A 196 8.52 18.68 5.21
CA TYR A 196 9.03 18.41 6.55
C TYR A 196 10.26 17.49 6.53
N PHE A 197 10.22 16.40 5.75
CA PHE A 197 11.34 15.48 5.67
C PHE A 197 12.56 16.09 4.98
N GLN A 198 12.37 16.90 3.93
CA GLN A 198 13.46 17.63 3.30
C GLN A 198 14.11 18.63 4.27
N GLU A 199 13.33 19.37 5.06
CA GLU A 199 13.84 20.27 6.09
C GLU A 199 14.64 19.50 7.15
N PHE A 200 14.16 18.33 7.57
CA PHE A 200 14.89 17.43 8.45
C PHE A 200 16.23 16.99 7.83
N ALA A 201 16.24 16.47 6.60
CA ALA A 201 17.45 16.03 5.92
C ALA A 201 18.47 17.17 5.72
N ILE A 202 18.00 18.37 5.38
CA ILE A 202 18.79 19.60 5.33
C ILE A 202 19.41 19.91 6.69
N SER A 203 18.65 19.79 7.77
CA SER A 203 19.15 20.05 9.13
C SER A 203 20.22 19.05 9.56
N GLN A 204 20.11 17.79 9.12
CA GLN A 204 21.10 16.75 9.37
C GLN A 204 22.37 17.02 8.57
N PHE A 205 22.24 17.42 7.31
CA PHE A 205 23.38 17.83 6.49
C PHE A 205 24.17 18.98 7.11
N ASN A 206 23.48 19.98 7.66
CA ASN A 206 24.12 21.11 8.35
C ASN A 206 24.91 20.68 9.61
N LYS A 207 24.63 19.50 10.17
CA LYS A 207 25.37 18.88 11.28
C LYS A 207 26.48 17.92 10.79
N GLY A 208 26.74 17.86 9.48
CA GLY A 208 27.71 16.96 8.87
C GLY A 208 27.21 15.53 8.63
N ILE A 209 25.90 15.28 8.80
CA ILE A 209 25.30 13.95 8.59
C ILE A 209 24.55 13.94 7.26
N ALA A 210 25.00 13.11 6.32
CA ALA A 210 24.34 12.98 5.03
C ALA A 210 23.10 12.08 5.13
N GLU A 211 21.93 12.69 5.36
CA GLU A 211 20.65 12.00 5.25
C GLU A 211 20.21 11.97 3.77
N ARG A 212 20.32 10.81 3.14
CA ARG A 212 20.07 10.60 1.71
C ARG A 212 18.91 9.66 1.44
N SER A 213 18.23 9.18 2.48
CA SER A 213 17.14 8.24 2.29
C SER A 213 16.01 8.86 1.50
N GLY A 214 15.38 8.01 0.70
CA GLY A 214 14.10 8.27 0.08
C GLY A 214 13.17 7.09 0.32
N SER A 215 11.92 7.26 -0.10
CA SER A 215 10.96 6.17 -0.03
C SER A 215 9.84 6.34 -1.05
N CYS A 216 9.42 5.23 -1.64
CA CYS A 216 8.13 5.15 -2.32
C CYS A 216 7.00 5.07 -1.28
N ALA A 217 5.79 5.44 -1.67
CA ALA A 217 4.60 5.33 -0.84
C ALA A 217 3.40 4.92 -1.68
N ILE A 218 2.75 3.81 -1.32
CA ILE A 218 1.42 3.46 -1.82
C ILE A 218 0.44 3.41 -0.64
N VAL A 219 -0.60 4.23 -0.73
CA VAL A 219 -1.59 4.42 0.34
C VAL A 219 -2.97 4.08 -0.16
N ALA A 220 -3.75 3.33 0.62
CA ALA A 220 -5.20 3.22 0.50
C ALA A 220 -5.86 3.87 1.73
N LEU A 221 -6.55 4.98 1.49
CA LEU A 221 -7.38 5.69 2.47
C LEU A 221 -8.85 5.38 2.21
N LEU A 222 -9.52 4.72 3.15
CA LEU A 222 -10.95 4.49 3.09
C LEU A 222 -11.67 5.55 3.90
N VAL A 223 -12.67 6.19 3.31
CA VAL A 223 -13.56 7.17 3.95
C VAL A 223 -14.99 6.74 3.66
N GLY A 224 -15.66 6.21 4.68
CA GLY A 224 -16.97 5.58 4.53
C GLY A 224 -16.87 4.33 3.65
N ASP A 225 -17.48 4.39 2.46
CA ASP A 225 -17.48 3.34 1.44
C ASP A 225 -16.65 3.69 0.19
N VAL A 226 -15.88 4.79 0.23
CA VAL A 226 -15.01 5.22 -0.87
C VAL A 226 -13.55 4.95 -0.51
N CYS A 227 -12.83 4.31 -1.42
CA CYS A 227 -11.39 4.11 -1.34
C CYS A 227 -10.66 5.13 -2.20
N TYR A 228 -9.64 5.76 -1.62
CA TYR A 228 -8.71 6.67 -2.28
C TYR A 228 -7.33 6.02 -2.28
N VAL A 229 -6.76 5.83 -3.45
CA VAL A 229 -5.40 5.30 -3.62
C VAL A 229 -4.47 6.43 -4.02
N ALA A 230 -3.37 6.60 -3.28
CA ALA A 230 -2.32 7.58 -3.56
C ALA A 230 -1.01 6.84 -3.80
N ASN A 231 -0.39 7.04 -4.96
CA ASN A 231 0.89 6.42 -5.32
C ASN A 231 1.99 7.46 -5.53
N VAL A 232 3.15 7.24 -4.90
CA VAL A 232 4.42 7.93 -5.13
C VAL A 232 5.49 6.85 -5.24
N GLY A 233 5.75 6.37 -6.45
CA GLY A 233 6.82 5.42 -6.70
C GLY A 233 6.32 4.22 -7.48
N ASP A 234 6.96 3.09 -7.28
CA ASP A 234 6.74 1.83 -7.98
C ASP A 234 6.22 0.68 -7.10
N SER A 235 5.95 0.95 -5.82
CA SER A 235 4.99 0.14 -5.08
C SER A 235 3.62 0.21 -5.76
N ARG A 236 2.82 -0.85 -5.67
CA ARG A 236 1.59 -0.98 -6.48
C ARG A 236 0.38 -1.41 -5.66
N ALA A 237 -0.76 -0.85 -6.04
CA ALA A 237 -2.09 -1.20 -5.54
C ALA A 237 -2.92 -1.92 -6.60
N VAL A 238 -3.56 -3.02 -6.21
CA VAL A 238 -4.38 -3.86 -7.10
C VAL A 238 -5.67 -4.23 -6.39
N LEU A 239 -6.80 -4.09 -7.07
CA LEU A 239 -8.11 -4.56 -6.62
C LEU A 239 -8.41 -5.93 -7.22
N CYS A 240 -8.82 -6.89 -6.40
CA CYS A 240 -9.52 -8.08 -6.87
C CYS A 240 -11.02 -7.78 -6.90
N GLY A 241 -11.62 -7.79 -8.10
CA GLY A 241 -13.05 -7.52 -8.28
C GLY A 241 -13.57 -7.92 -9.66
N GLY A 242 -14.88 -7.83 -9.83
CA GLY A 242 -15.58 -8.23 -11.05
C GLY A 242 -15.89 -9.72 -11.13
N ASN A 243 -16.73 -10.11 -12.10
CA ASN A 243 -17.24 -11.47 -12.26
C ASN A 243 -16.16 -12.56 -12.38
N ASN A 244 -14.96 -12.20 -12.86
CA ASN A 244 -13.86 -13.13 -13.08
C ASN A 244 -12.77 -13.05 -11.99
N LYS A 245 -12.97 -12.28 -10.91
CA LYS A 245 -11.96 -12.05 -9.85
C LYS A 245 -10.58 -11.63 -10.40
N SER A 246 -10.57 -10.85 -11.47
CA SER A 246 -9.32 -10.41 -12.13
C SER A 246 -8.65 -9.27 -11.37
N ALA A 247 -7.34 -9.12 -11.57
CA ALA A 247 -6.59 -7.99 -11.03
C ALA A 247 -6.91 -6.68 -11.78
N LEU A 248 -7.49 -5.72 -11.08
CA LEU A 248 -7.78 -4.38 -11.59
C LEU A 248 -6.73 -3.40 -11.03
N PRO A 249 -5.93 -2.73 -11.87
CA PRO A 249 -4.87 -1.84 -11.38
C PRO A 249 -5.45 -0.59 -10.72
N LEU A 250 -5.04 -0.30 -9.49
CA LEU A 250 -5.45 0.92 -8.76
C LEU A 250 -4.38 2.01 -8.78
N SER A 251 -3.14 1.66 -9.13
CA SER A 251 -2.04 2.60 -9.31
C SER A 251 -1.32 2.35 -10.63
N ARG A 252 -0.37 3.23 -10.94
CA ARG A 252 0.59 3.09 -12.03
C ARG A 252 1.98 3.34 -11.46
N ASP A 253 2.90 2.43 -11.73
CA ASP A 253 4.26 2.54 -11.23
C ASP A 253 4.99 3.71 -11.89
N HIS A 254 5.64 4.53 -11.07
CA HIS A 254 6.37 5.71 -11.52
C HIS A 254 7.83 5.36 -11.84
N LYS A 255 8.06 4.55 -12.86
CA LYS A 255 9.42 4.22 -13.35
C LYS A 255 9.87 5.23 -14.42
N PRO A 256 11.19 5.47 -14.60
CA PRO A 256 11.70 6.36 -15.64
C PRO A 256 11.27 6.00 -17.07
N CYS A 257 10.93 4.74 -17.35
CA CYS A 257 10.43 4.30 -18.65
C CYS A 257 8.96 4.66 -18.93
N ASP A 258 8.19 5.10 -17.92
CA ASP A 258 6.82 5.57 -18.15
C ASP A 258 6.84 6.87 -18.97
N GLU A 259 6.02 6.95 -20.01
CA GLU A 259 6.06 8.06 -20.96
C GLU A 259 5.74 9.42 -20.33
N LEU A 260 4.81 9.48 -19.35
CA LEU A 260 4.50 10.75 -18.67
C LEU A 260 5.63 11.16 -17.73
N GLU A 261 6.23 10.19 -17.03
CA GLU A 261 7.36 10.44 -16.14
C GLU A 261 8.60 10.86 -16.93
N LYS A 262 8.88 10.18 -18.05
CA LYS A 262 9.96 10.48 -18.98
C LYS A 262 9.85 11.90 -19.54
N LEU A 263 8.66 12.30 -19.99
CA LEU A 263 8.42 13.65 -20.49
C LEU A 263 8.66 14.69 -19.39
N ARG A 264 8.18 14.45 -18.16
CA ARG A 264 8.41 15.35 -17.01
C ARG A 264 9.90 15.47 -16.71
N ILE A 265 10.62 14.35 -16.61
CA ILE A 265 12.06 14.30 -16.33
C ILE A 265 12.83 15.12 -17.37
N GLN A 266 12.56 14.91 -18.66
CA GLN A 266 13.24 15.61 -19.74
C GLN A 266 12.93 17.11 -19.73
N LYS A 267 11.67 17.49 -19.52
CA LYS A 267 11.25 18.90 -19.43
C LYS A 267 11.90 19.63 -18.25
N ALA A 268 12.13 18.93 -17.14
CA ALA A 268 12.85 19.45 -15.97
C ALA A 268 14.38 19.45 -16.16
N GLY A 269 14.88 19.11 -17.35
CA GLY A 269 16.32 19.06 -17.66
C GLY A 269 17.04 17.85 -17.05
N GLY A 270 16.31 16.85 -16.57
CA GLY A 270 16.84 15.57 -16.15
C GLY A 270 17.18 14.67 -17.34
N LYS A 271 17.89 13.58 -17.07
CA LYS A 271 18.26 12.57 -18.07
C LYS A 271 17.85 11.19 -17.59
N ILE A 272 17.63 10.28 -18.54
CA ILE A 272 17.40 8.86 -18.26
C ILE A 272 18.54 8.09 -18.91
N TYR A 273 19.12 7.17 -18.15
CA TYR A 273 20.24 6.37 -18.60
C TYR A 273 20.12 4.94 -18.09
N GLN A 274 20.88 4.03 -18.67
CA GLN A 274 20.93 2.63 -18.28
C GLN A 274 22.40 2.21 -18.20
N THR A 275 22.80 1.57 -17.10
CA THR A 275 24.16 1.05 -16.97
C THR A 275 24.26 -0.30 -17.67
N GLN A 276 25.35 -0.52 -18.41
CA GLN A 276 25.71 -1.81 -18.97
C GLN A 276 27.03 -2.25 -18.33
N GLN A 277 27.07 -3.48 -17.84
CA GLN A 277 28.29 -4.11 -17.33
C GLN A 277 28.64 -5.31 -18.21
N GLN A 278 29.87 -5.36 -18.69
CA GLN A 278 30.39 -6.51 -19.42
C GLN A 278 31.16 -7.38 -18.43
N GLN A 279 30.77 -8.64 -18.30
CA GLN A 279 31.47 -9.60 -17.44
C GLN A 279 32.07 -10.68 -18.35
N ASP A 280 33.36 -10.53 -18.67
CA ASP A 280 34.11 -11.32 -19.64
C ASP A 280 33.40 -11.50 -21.00
N ASP A 281 34.01 -12.19 -21.96
CA ASP A 281 33.63 -12.22 -23.38
C ASP A 281 32.26 -12.86 -23.71
N GLN A 282 31.36 -13.08 -22.75
CA GLN A 282 30.13 -13.86 -23.00
C GLN A 282 28.80 -13.25 -22.52
N GLN A 283 28.73 -12.29 -21.58
CA GLN A 283 27.44 -11.66 -21.21
C GLN A 283 27.52 -10.16 -20.84
N VAL A 284 26.66 -9.37 -21.49
CA VAL A 284 26.38 -7.97 -21.13
C VAL A 284 25.17 -7.94 -20.19
N PHE A 285 25.39 -7.53 -18.94
CA PHE A 285 24.32 -7.29 -17.98
C PHE A 285 23.82 -5.86 -18.08
N VAL A 286 22.53 -5.71 -18.39
CA VAL A 286 21.89 -4.39 -18.51
C VAL A 286 21.12 -4.10 -17.22
N GLY A 287 21.52 -3.06 -16.50
CA GLY A 287 20.85 -2.61 -15.28
C GLY A 287 19.51 -1.92 -15.55
N PRO A 288 18.76 -1.53 -14.50
CA PRO A 288 17.50 -0.80 -14.69
C PRO A 288 17.75 0.60 -15.26
N LEU A 289 16.72 1.15 -15.92
CA LEU A 289 16.71 2.56 -16.30
C LEU A 289 16.70 3.43 -15.04
N ARG A 290 17.53 4.47 -15.05
CA ARG A 290 17.72 5.38 -13.91
C ARG A 290 17.59 6.83 -14.34
N VAL A 291 17.13 7.67 -13.41
CA VAL A 291 17.03 9.12 -13.58
C VAL A 291 18.29 9.84 -13.09
N LEU A 292 18.67 10.92 -13.76
CA LEU A 292 19.69 11.88 -13.33
C LEU A 292 19.09 13.29 -13.26
N PRO A 293 19.39 14.06 -12.20
CA PRO A 293 20.16 13.69 -11.00
C PRO A 293 19.44 12.66 -10.10
N GLY A 294 20.18 12.04 -9.17
CA GLY A 294 19.65 11.07 -8.20
C GLY A 294 20.09 9.61 -8.40
N ARG A 295 20.29 9.17 -9.65
CA ARG A 295 20.66 7.76 -10.00
C ARG A 295 19.59 6.73 -9.58
N LEU A 296 18.34 7.16 -9.43
CA LEU A 296 17.22 6.35 -8.95
C LEU A 296 16.57 5.55 -10.07
N SER A 297 16.15 4.32 -9.81
CA SER A 297 15.32 3.50 -10.72
C SER A 297 13.83 3.86 -10.67
N VAL A 298 13.48 4.85 -9.86
CA VAL A 298 12.15 5.43 -9.67
C VAL A 298 12.15 6.90 -10.03
N SER A 299 10.99 7.41 -10.44
CA SER A 299 10.81 8.80 -10.86
C SER A 299 10.02 9.64 -9.86
N ARG A 300 9.37 9.02 -8.87
CA ARG A 300 8.69 9.72 -7.78
C ARG A 300 9.01 9.07 -6.45
N THR A 301 9.35 9.87 -5.47
CA THR A 301 9.76 9.44 -4.13
C THR A 301 9.49 10.56 -3.13
N PHE A 302 9.40 10.22 -1.85
CA PHE A 302 9.70 11.14 -0.75
C PHE A 302 11.22 11.19 -0.50
N GLY A 303 11.72 12.27 0.11
CA GLY A 303 13.16 12.38 0.44
C GLY A 303 14.03 12.65 -0.79
N ASP A 304 15.16 11.95 -0.94
CA ASP A 304 16.06 12.10 -2.10
C ASP A 304 16.45 13.55 -2.43
N ILE A 305 16.86 14.31 -1.40
CA ILE A 305 17.21 15.73 -1.53
C ILE A 305 18.27 16.00 -2.61
N GLU A 306 19.17 15.05 -2.85
CA GLU A 306 20.22 15.13 -3.90
C GLU A 306 19.66 15.04 -5.33
N ALA A 307 18.47 14.46 -5.51
CA ALA A 307 17.80 14.42 -6.81
C ALA A 307 16.94 15.68 -7.05
N LYS A 308 16.44 16.30 -5.98
CA LYS A 308 15.38 17.32 -6.05
C LYS A 308 15.88 18.75 -5.88
N LEU A 309 16.84 18.97 -4.99
CA LEU A 309 17.24 20.31 -4.56
C LEU A 309 18.56 20.74 -5.21
N GLU A 310 18.54 21.93 -5.81
CA GLU A 310 19.68 22.47 -6.56
C GLU A 310 20.96 22.61 -5.71
N ARG A 311 20.82 22.94 -4.41
CA ARG A 311 21.96 23.07 -3.50
C ARG A 311 22.78 21.79 -3.36
N PHE A 312 22.18 20.64 -3.66
CA PHE A 312 22.81 19.32 -3.59
C PHE A 312 23.12 18.74 -4.99
N GLY A 313 23.02 19.56 -6.05
CA GLY A 313 23.18 19.12 -7.44
C GLY A 313 21.92 18.47 -8.04
N GLY A 314 20.80 18.52 -7.31
CA GLY A 314 19.49 18.07 -7.77
C GLY A 314 18.85 19.03 -8.78
N LYS A 315 17.72 18.61 -9.34
CA LYS A 315 16.92 19.43 -10.25
C LYS A 315 15.45 19.35 -9.86
N PRO A 316 14.81 20.48 -9.53
CA PRO A 316 13.39 20.50 -9.22
C PRO A 316 12.58 19.86 -10.35
N ASN A 317 11.53 19.12 -9.98
CA ASN A 317 10.62 18.42 -10.91
C ASN A 317 11.21 17.23 -11.69
N VAL A 318 12.50 16.90 -11.54
CA VAL A 318 13.05 15.65 -12.11
C VAL A 318 12.52 14.45 -11.35
N VAL A 319 12.67 14.46 -10.02
CA VAL A 319 12.01 13.54 -9.08
C VAL A 319 11.02 14.35 -8.24
N VAL A 320 9.82 13.83 -8.00
CA VAL A 320 8.76 14.55 -7.26
C VAL A 320 8.09 13.64 -6.24
N ALA A 321 7.53 14.22 -5.18
CA ALA A 321 6.72 13.50 -4.19
C ALA A 321 5.20 13.65 -4.42
N GLU A 322 4.79 14.28 -5.52
CA GLU A 322 3.37 14.49 -5.83
C GLU A 322 2.67 13.15 -6.13
N PRO A 323 1.62 12.78 -5.37
CA PRO A 323 0.95 11.50 -5.57
C PRO A 323 0.11 11.47 -6.85
N GLU A 324 0.12 10.34 -7.56
CA GLU A 324 -0.97 9.99 -8.47
C GLU A 324 -2.13 9.46 -7.63
N LEU A 325 -3.30 10.09 -7.74
CA LEU A 325 -4.45 9.83 -6.89
C LEU A 325 -5.61 9.27 -7.72
N ARG A 326 -6.22 8.18 -7.23
CA ARG A 326 -7.45 7.60 -7.78
C ARG A 326 -8.47 7.37 -6.68
N SER A 327 -9.75 7.42 -7.03
CA SER A 327 -10.81 7.07 -6.08
C SER A 327 -11.94 6.28 -6.72
N PHE A 328 -12.53 5.39 -5.92
CA PHE A 328 -13.68 4.58 -6.33
C PHE A 328 -14.50 4.16 -5.12
N LYS A 329 -15.80 3.97 -5.34
CA LYS A 329 -16.69 3.41 -4.33
C LYS A 329 -16.56 1.89 -4.29
N ILE A 330 -16.38 1.32 -3.10
CA ILE A 330 -16.36 -0.13 -2.92
C ILE A 330 -17.72 -0.71 -3.30
N GLN A 331 -17.73 -1.62 -4.26
CA GLN A 331 -18.91 -2.34 -4.73
C GLN A 331 -18.96 -3.75 -4.13
N ASP A 332 -20.09 -4.42 -4.31
CA ASP A 332 -20.34 -5.73 -3.70
C ASP A 332 -19.53 -6.87 -4.35
N ASP A 333 -19.07 -6.67 -5.59
CA ASP A 333 -18.19 -7.57 -6.33
C ASP A 333 -16.69 -7.27 -6.09
N HIS A 334 -16.35 -6.27 -5.28
CA HIS A 334 -14.98 -6.00 -4.86
C HIS A 334 -14.62 -6.87 -3.66
N GLN A 335 -13.65 -7.78 -3.81
CA GLN A 335 -13.29 -8.73 -2.76
C GLN A 335 -12.24 -8.18 -1.80
N TYR A 336 -11.13 -7.67 -2.34
CA TYR A 336 -10.03 -7.14 -1.54
C TYR A 336 -9.08 -6.26 -2.37
N ILE A 337 -8.30 -5.42 -1.71
CA ILE A 337 -7.17 -4.69 -2.29
C ILE A 337 -5.87 -5.28 -1.77
N VAL A 338 -4.85 -5.36 -2.63
CA VAL A 338 -3.47 -5.64 -2.27
C VAL A 338 -2.62 -4.40 -2.53
N LEU A 339 -1.79 -4.03 -1.55
CA LEU A 339 -0.72 -3.04 -1.64
C LEU A 339 0.60 -3.81 -1.46
N ALA A 340 1.58 -3.66 -2.35
CA ALA A 340 2.88 -4.29 -2.15
C ALA A 340 4.04 -3.50 -2.78
N SER A 341 5.25 -3.72 -2.26
CA SER A 341 6.50 -3.16 -2.78
C SER A 341 6.90 -3.81 -4.11
N ASP A 342 7.89 -3.24 -4.80
CA ASP A 342 8.35 -3.76 -6.08
C ASP A 342 9.06 -5.11 -5.94
N GLY A 343 9.61 -5.44 -4.76
CA GLY A 343 10.13 -6.76 -4.43
C GLY A 343 9.15 -7.91 -4.68
N ILE A 344 7.85 -7.61 -4.72
CA ILE A 344 6.78 -8.52 -5.17
C ILE A 344 6.55 -8.41 -6.67
N PHE A 345 6.26 -7.19 -7.14
CA PHE A 345 5.75 -6.97 -8.50
C PHE A 345 6.82 -7.02 -9.61
N ASP A 346 8.10 -6.99 -9.26
CA ASP A 346 9.20 -7.26 -10.19
C ASP A 346 9.30 -8.76 -10.55
N LYS A 347 8.73 -9.65 -9.72
CA LYS A 347 8.74 -11.11 -9.92
C LYS A 347 7.38 -11.71 -10.22
N MET A 348 6.30 -11.01 -9.88
CA MET A 348 4.92 -11.47 -10.10
C MET A 348 4.08 -10.38 -10.74
N SER A 349 3.28 -10.78 -11.72
CA SER A 349 2.23 -9.93 -12.27
C SER A 349 1.11 -9.70 -11.25
N SER A 350 0.31 -8.66 -11.47
CA SER A 350 -0.84 -8.36 -10.62
C SER A 350 -1.89 -9.48 -10.60
N ASN A 351 -2.07 -10.20 -11.71
CA ASN A 351 -2.98 -11.35 -11.75
C ASN A 351 -2.45 -12.53 -10.93
N GLU A 352 -1.16 -12.85 -11.01
CA GLU A 352 -0.58 -13.96 -10.22
C GLU A 352 -0.72 -13.70 -8.71
N VAL A 353 -0.49 -12.46 -8.25
CA VAL A 353 -0.70 -12.08 -6.85
C VAL A 353 -2.17 -12.26 -6.45
N VAL A 354 -3.11 -11.83 -7.31
CA VAL A 354 -4.55 -12.00 -7.08
C VAL A 354 -4.96 -13.48 -7.11
N ASP A 355 -4.37 -14.31 -7.96
CA ASP A 355 -4.68 -15.74 -8.02
C ASP A 355 -4.24 -16.45 -6.74
N ILE A 356 -3.04 -16.16 -6.24
CA ILE A 356 -2.52 -16.69 -4.96
C ILE A 356 -3.42 -16.27 -3.80
N MET A 357 -3.74 -14.97 -3.71
CA MET A 357 -4.59 -14.44 -2.64
C MET A 357 -6.01 -15.02 -2.71
N THR A 358 -6.63 -15.05 -3.89
CA THR A 358 -7.99 -15.57 -4.10
C THR A 358 -8.08 -17.04 -3.73
N LYS A 359 -7.09 -17.85 -4.10
CA LYS A 359 -7.03 -19.27 -3.73
C LYS A 359 -7.09 -19.46 -2.21
N GLU A 360 -6.32 -18.69 -1.45
CA GLU A 360 -6.32 -18.80 0.02
C GLU A 360 -7.59 -18.20 0.64
N LEU A 361 -8.12 -17.10 0.12
CA LEU A 361 -9.37 -16.52 0.64
C LEU A 361 -10.60 -17.41 0.35
N ASP A 362 -10.66 -18.08 -0.80
CA ASP A 362 -11.78 -18.95 -1.19
C ASP A 362 -11.76 -20.29 -0.44
N THR A 363 -10.57 -20.82 -0.12
CA THR A 363 -10.43 -22.12 0.55
C THR A 363 -10.51 -22.04 2.07
N ASN A 364 -10.31 -20.86 2.66
CA ASN A 364 -10.32 -20.68 4.10
C ASN A 364 -11.65 -20.09 4.59
N PRO A 365 -12.43 -20.79 5.44
CA PRO A 365 -13.70 -20.27 5.95
C PRO A 365 -13.52 -19.07 6.88
N ASN A 366 -12.34 -18.93 7.50
CA ASN A 366 -11.97 -17.77 8.28
C ASN A 366 -11.19 -16.79 7.41
N ILE A 367 -11.84 -15.68 7.03
CA ILE A 367 -11.26 -14.65 6.16
C ILE A 367 -9.99 -14.01 6.73
N HIS A 368 -9.86 -13.91 8.06
CA HIS A 368 -8.66 -13.36 8.70
C HIS A 368 -7.46 -14.29 8.50
N GLN A 369 -7.69 -15.59 8.67
CA GLN A 369 -6.68 -16.62 8.40
C GLN A 369 -6.35 -16.70 6.90
N GLY A 370 -7.37 -16.66 6.03
CA GLY A 370 -7.19 -16.64 4.57
C GLY A 370 -6.33 -15.46 4.12
N CYS A 371 -6.57 -14.25 4.66
CA CYS A 371 -5.72 -13.09 4.40
C CYS A 371 -4.28 -13.31 4.89
N SER A 372 -4.11 -13.85 6.09
CA SER A 372 -2.78 -14.13 6.67
C SER A 372 -1.97 -15.11 5.82
N ILE A 373 -2.59 -16.24 5.47
CA ILE A 373 -1.96 -17.31 4.69
C ILE A 373 -1.68 -16.82 3.27
N GLY A 374 -2.63 -16.11 2.64
CA GLY A 374 -2.45 -15.52 1.32
C GLY A 374 -1.22 -14.61 1.26
N VAL A 375 -1.08 -13.69 2.22
CA VAL A 375 0.10 -12.81 2.32
C VAL A 375 1.38 -13.63 2.43
N GLU A 376 1.42 -14.68 3.27
CA GLU A 376 2.59 -15.55 3.37
C GLU A 376 2.91 -16.28 2.06
N GLN A 377 1.90 -16.75 1.32
CA GLN A 377 2.13 -17.43 0.04
C GLN A 377 2.68 -16.47 -1.00
N VAL A 378 2.21 -15.22 -1.05
CA VAL A 378 2.78 -14.19 -1.96
C VAL A 378 4.25 -13.93 -1.63
N LEU A 379 4.60 -13.79 -0.34
CA LEU A 379 6.00 -13.62 0.06
C LEU A 379 6.86 -14.85 -0.32
N LYS A 380 6.39 -16.07 -0.04
CA LYS A 380 7.10 -17.32 -0.40
C LYS A 380 7.33 -17.42 -1.90
N GLU A 381 6.32 -17.12 -2.70
CA GLU A 381 6.41 -17.17 -4.16
C GLU A 381 7.41 -16.15 -4.69
N SER A 382 7.46 -14.93 -4.13
CA SER A 382 8.45 -13.93 -4.51
C SER A 382 9.90 -14.40 -4.27
N ILE A 383 10.14 -15.12 -3.16
CA ILE A 383 11.45 -15.70 -2.82
C ILE A 383 11.77 -16.89 -3.73
N ASN A 384 10.80 -17.76 -4.02
CA ASN A 384 10.96 -18.86 -4.98
C ASN A 384 11.35 -18.35 -6.37
N ARG A 385 10.82 -17.17 -6.75
CA ARG A 385 11.19 -16.45 -7.98
C ARG A 385 12.45 -15.60 -7.87
N ARG A 386 13.22 -15.78 -6.78
CA ARG A 386 14.51 -15.14 -6.51
C ARG A 386 14.41 -13.61 -6.58
N THR A 387 13.42 -13.05 -5.90
CA THR A 387 13.43 -11.62 -5.60
C THR A 387 14.72 -11.27 -4.84
N LEU A 388 15.30 -10.13 -5.18
CA LEU A 388 16.57 -9.64 -4.62
C LEU A 388 16.35 -8.46 -3.67
N ASP A 389 15.09 -8.17 -3.35
CA ASP A 389 14.67 -7.00 -2.59
C ASP A 389 14.03 -7.37 -1.25
N ASN A 390 13.79 -6.35 -0.42
CA ASN A 390 12.81 -6.42 0.63
C ASN A 390 11.42 -6.68 0.03
N ILE A 391 10.57 -7.38 0.77
CA ILE A 391 9.27 -7.81 0.29
C ILE A 391 8.19 -7.46 1.29
N THR A 392 7.22 -6.69 0.85
CA THR A 392 6.14 -6.20 1.70
C THR A 392 4.80 -6.33 1.01
N VAL A 393 3.82 -6.89 1.72
CA VAL A 393 2.44 -7.05 1.23
C VAL A 393 1.47 -6.66 2.32
N VAL A 394 0.44 -5.91 1.94
CA VAL A 394 -0.75 -5.60 2.75
C VAL A 394 -1.99 -5.99 1.94
N VAL A 395 -2.88 -6.78 2.52
CA VAL A 395 -4.22 -7.05 1.97
C VAL A 395 -5.28 -6.40 2.84
N VAL A 396 -6.31 -5.84 2.19
CA VAL A 396 -7.52 -5.30 2.83
C VAL A 396 -8.74 -5.94 2.17
N ALA A 397 -9.42 -6.84 2.87
CA ALA A 397 -10.57 -7.58 2.38
C ALA A 397 -11.91 -6.95 2.80
N PHE A 398 -12.88 -6.96 1.89
CA PHE A 398 -14.17 -6.28 2.04
C PHE A 398 -15.35 -7.24 2.25
N GLN A 399 -16.48 -6.64 2.59
CA GLN A 399 -17.78 -7.31 2.70
C GLN A 399 -18.37 -7.60 1.31
N GLY A 400 -17.96 -8.69 0.67
CA GLY A 400 -18.47 -9.11 -0.65
C GLY A 400 -19.91 -9.67 -0.66
N GLU A 401 -20.52 -9.72 -1.85
CA GLU A 401 -21.93 -10.12 -2.06
C GLU A 401 -22.23 -11.57 -1.62
N GLN A 402 -21.30 -12.51 -1.85
CA GLN A 402 -21.44 -13.91 -1.40
C GLN A 402 -21.64 -14.02 0.12
N MET A 403 -20.94 -13.18 0.89
CA MET A 403 -21.07 -13.16 2.35
C MET A 403 -22.31 -12.39 2.81
N LYS A 404 -22.76 -11.36 2.07
CA LYS A 404 -24.08 -10.74 2.32
C LYS A 404 -25.20 -11.75 2.09
N ARG A 405 -25.14 -12.52 1.00
CA ARG A 405 -26.08 -13.62 0.71
C ARG A 405 -26.05 -14.68 1.81
N MET A 406 -24.87 -15.16 2.21
CA MET A 406 -24.75 -16.16 3.27
C MET A 406 -25.21 -15.63 4.64
N LYS A 407 -24.90 -14.37 5.01
CA LYS A 407 -25.46 -13.74 6.22
C LYS A 407 -26.98 -13.64 6.15
N ASN A 408 -27.53 -13.22 5.01
CA ASN A 408 -28.97 -13.13 4.80
C ASN A 408 -29.64 -14.52 4.88
N GLU A 409 -29.03 -15.56 4.32
CA GLU A 409 -29.51 -16.94 4.43
C GLU A 409 -29.45 -17.46 5.87
N ILE A 410 -28.38 -17.18 6.61
CA ILE A 410 -28.26 -17.54 8.03
C ILE A 410 -29.32 -16.82 8.87
N VAL A 411 -29.53 -15.52 8.65
CA VAL A 411 -30.58 -14.74 9.30
C VAL A 411 -31.96 -15.32 8.99
N LYS A 412 -32.22 -15.64 7.71
CA LYS A 412 -33.47 -16.25 7.26
C LYS A 412 -33.68 -17.63 7.88
N ARG A 413 -32.65 -18.48 7.93
CA ARG A 413 -32.68 -19.79 8.61
C ARG A 413 -32.97 -19.65 10.10
N ASN A 414 -32.35 -18.68 10.78
CA ASN A 414 -32.58 -18.44 12.21
C ASN A 414 -33.99 -17.89 12.49
N GLN A 415 -34.51 -17.02 11.62
CA GLN A 415 -35.90 -16.56 11.70
C GLN A 415 -36.89 -17.71 11.49
N ILE A 416 -36.64 -18.59 10.51
CA ILE A 416 -37.44 -19.80 10.26
C ILE A 416 -37.40 -20.72 11.49
N LYS A 417 -36.22 -20.99 12.06
CA LYS A 417 -36.09 -21.80 13.29
C LYS A 417 -36.90 -21.23 14.44
N LYS A 418 -36.85 -19.92 14.67
CA LYS A 418 -37.65 -19.24 15.70
C LYS A 418 -39.15 -19.36 15.44
N ALA A 419 -39.59 -19.17 14.19
CA ALA A 419 -41.00 -19.30 13.82
C ALA A 419 -41.52 -20.73 14.01
N VAL A 420 -40.74 -21.74 13.61
CA VAL A 420 -41.06 -23.15 13.81
C VAL A 420 -41.14 -23.49 15.29
N GLN A 421 -40.20 -23.01 16.10
CA GLN A 421 -40.21 -23.24 17.54
C GLN A 421 -41.38 -22.56 18.24
N ALA A 422 -41.84 -21.39 17.76
CA ALA A 422 -43.06 -20.76 18.26
C ALA A 422 -44.34 -21.52 17.88
N VAL A 423 -44.38 -22.16 16.71
CA VAL A 423 -45.53 -23.00 16.30
C VAL A 423 -45.54 -24.31 17.07
N LEU A 424 -44.40 -24.99 17.21
CA LEU A 424 -44.29 -26.27 17.90
C LEU A 424 -44.35 -26.14 19.43
N GLY A 425 -43.79 -25.06 19.99
CA GLY A 425 -43.88 -24.76 21.42
C GLY A 425 -45.28 -24.35 21.87
N ASN A 426 -46.17 -23.99 20.92
CA ASN A 426 -47.59 -23.77 21.18
C ASN A 426 -48.44 -25.03 20.92
N GLN A 427 -47.83 -26.17 20.58
CA GLN A 427 -48.50 -27.43 20.27
C GLN A 427 -48.30 -28.54 21.33
N GLU A 428 -47.92 -28.19 22.57
CA GLU A 428 -47.87 -29.18 23.65
C GLU A 428 -49.25 -29.70 24.13
N ASP A 429 -50.36 -29.24 23.54
CA ASP A 429 -51.71 -29.65 23.97
C ASP A 429 -52.63 -30.30 22.91
N GLN A 430 -52.17 -30.67 21.71
CA GLN A 430 -53.03 -31.45 20.81
C GLN A 430 -52.28 -32.57 20.06
N GLU A 431 -52.68 -33.79 20.39
CA GLU A 431 -52.31 -35.04 19.73
C GLU A 431 -52.45 -34.97 18.20
N ASN A 432 -51.53 -35.68 17.54
CA ASN A 432 -51.65 -36.23 16.19
C ASN A 432 -51.28 -35.30 15.02
N THR A 433 -50.03 -35.34 14.56
CA THR A 433 -49.70 -35.04 13.15
C THR A 433 -48.37 -35.64 12.67
N PRO A 434 -48.35 -36.93 12.24
CA PRO A 434 -47.20 -37.54 11.58
C PRO A 434 -46.89 -36.97 10.17
N GLY A 435 -47.78 -36.13 9.61
CA GLY A 435 -47.69 -35.64 8.23
C GLY A 435 -46.73 -34.47 8.00
N LEU A 436 -46.58 -33.55 8.96
CA LEU A 436 -45.76 -32.34 8.77
C LEU A 436 -44.25 -32.62 8.89
N ILE A 437 -43.84 -33.59 9.71
CA ILE A 437 -42.42 -33.89 9.95
C ILE A 437 -41.77 -34.52 8.69
N ASN A 438 -42.53 -35.29 7.90
CA ASN A 438 -42.00 -35.97 6.70
C ASN A 438 -41.85 -35.04 5.49
N THR A 439 -42.66 -33.99 5.37
CA THR A 439 -42.48 -32.98 4.30
C THR A 439 -41.26 -32.08 4.58
N TYR A 440 -40.90 -31.86 5.84
CA TYR A 440 -39.79 -30.99 6.23
C TYR A 440 -38.39 -31.63 6.13
N LYS A 441 -38.25 -32.96 6.23
CA LYS A 441 -36.96 -33.65 5.99
C LYS A 441 -36.49 -33.60 4.53
N ARG A 442 -37.34 -33.19 3.59
CA ARG A 442 -36.99 -33.03 2.17
C ARG A 442 -36.48 -31.63 1.80
N TYR A 443 -36.55 -30.64 2.71
CA TYR A 443 -36.22 -29.23 2.44
C TYR A 443 -35.00 -28.70 3.21
N ILE A 444 -34.38 -29.54 4.04
CA ILE A 444 -33.04 -29.33 4.66
C ILE A 444 -32.05 -30.12 3.82
#